data_AF-A0A5E7URQ8-F1
#
_entry.id   AF-A0A5E7URQ8-F1
#
_cell.length_a   1.000
_cell.length_b   1.000
_cell.length_c   1.000
_cell.angle_alpha   90.00
_cell.angle_beta   90.00
_cell.angle_gamma   90.00
#
_symmetry.space_group_name_H-M   'P 1'
#
loop_
_entity.id
_entity.type
_entity.pdbx_description
1 polymer ?
#
loop_
_entity_poly.entity_id
_entity_poly.type
_entity_poly.pdbx_seq_one_letter_code
_entity_poly.pdbx_strand_id
1 'polypeptide(L)'
;MLSLSDMQRTYLRKMRALTEDHQGNEIFTGLTLEESMRFNFLSESLLGQKHRKHEDVEEYLYLVQRHEHSRLQLLDAELEAQQDRSGRH
;
A
#
# COMPACT_ATOMS: atom_id res chain seq x y z
N MET A 1 -1.15 13.85 4.95
CA MET A 1 -1.84 12.71 5.61
C MET A 1 -2.75 12.06 4.58
N LEU A 2 -2.84 10.72 4.57
CA LEU A 2 -3.68 10.00 3.62
C LEU A 2 -5.17 10.25 3.90
N SER A 3 -5.94 10.52 2.86
CA SER A 3 -7.38 10.83 2.93
C SER A 3 -8.23 9.56 3.06
N LEU A 4 -7.98 8.79 4.12
CA LEU A 4 -8.65 7.53 4.38
C LEU A 4 -9.63 7.67 5.56
N SER A 5 -10.77 7.00 5.48
CA SER A 5 -11.64 6.76 6.64
C SER A 5 -11.04 5.69 7.55
N ASP A 6 -11.48 5.64 8.81
CA ASP A 6 -10.99 4.65 9.77
C ASP A 6 -11.30 3.21 9.33
N MET A 7 -12.42 3.02 8.64
CA MET A 7 -12.79 1.72 8.06
C MET A 7 -11.82 1.33 6.92
N GLN A 8 -11.48 2.27 6.03
CA GLN A 8 -10.49 2.04 4.97
C GLN A 8 -9.12 1.73 5.55
N ARG A 9 -8.66 2.51 6.53
CA ARG A 9 -7.38 2.25 7.22
C ARG A 9 -7.36 0.85 7.84
N THR A 10 -8.39 0.50 8.59
CA THR A 10 -8.52 -0.81 9.23
C THR A 10 -8.47 -1.93 8.19
N TYR A 11 -9.20 -1.79 7.09
CA TYR A 11 -9.23 -2.77 6.02
C TYR A 11 -7.87 -2.91 5.33
N LEU A 12 -7.23 -1.80 4.97
CA LEU A 12 -5.94 -1.81 4.29
C LEU A 12 -4.82 -2.36 5.18
N ARG A 13 -4.81 -2.05 6.48
CA ARG A 13 -3.86 -2.64 7.45
C ARG A 13 -4.03 -4.16 7.58
N LYS A 14 -5.28 -4.65 7.57
CA LYS A 14 -5.56 -6.11 7.58
C LYS A 14 -5.00 -6.80 6.33
N MET A 15 -5.02 -6.14 5.18
CA MET A 15 -4.47 -6.68 3.93
C MET A 15 -2.96 -6.42 3.74
N ARG A 16 -2.29 -5.86 4.76
CA ARG A 16 -0.89 -5.40 4.68
C ARG A 16 -0.63 -4.36 3.60
N ALA A 17 -1.67 -3.65 3.19
CA ALA A 17 -1.57 -2.58 2.19
C ALA A 17 -1.08 -1.25 2.81
N LEU A 18 -1.26 -1.07 4.12
CA LEU A 18 -0.69 0.05 4.87
C LEU A 18 0.31 -0.43 5.91
N THR A 19 1.37 0.36 6.08
CA THR A 19 2.38 0.25 7.13
C THR A 19 2.71 1.65 7.66
N GLU A 20 3.60 1.71 8.65
CA GLU A 20 4.18 2.95 9.14
C GLU A 20 5.65 3.04 8.74
N ASP A 21 6.12 4.24 8.39
CA ASP A 21 7.55 4.51 8.19
C ASP A 21 8.29 4.64 9.53
N HIS A 22 9.60 4.88 9.49
CA HIS A 22 10.41 5.04 10.70
C HIS A 22 10.02 6.25 11.59
N GLN A 23 9.22 7.17 11.06
CA GLN A 23 8.72 8.34 11.76
C GLN A 23 7.27 8.14 12.26
N GLY A 24 6.67 6.98 12.02
CA GLY A 24 5.29 6.69 12.39
C GLY A 24 4.25 7.25 11.41
N ASN A 25 4.66 7.67 10.22
CA ASN A 25 3.70 8.12 9.20
C ASN A 25 3.06 6.92 8.51
N GLU A 26 1.73 6.94 8.36
CA GLU A 26 1.03 5.95 7.53
C GLU A 26 1.42 6.10 6.06
N ILE A 27 1.92 4.99 5.50
CA ILE A 27 2.35 4.85 4.12
C ILE A 27 1.77 3.57 3.51
N PHE A 28 1.61 3.55 2.19
CA PHE A 28 1.36 2.31 1.48
C PHE A 28 2.63 1.47 1.47
N THR A 29 2.48 0.17 1.70
CA THR A 29 3.61 -0.77 1.80
C THR A 29 4.51 -0.69 0.58
N GLY A 30 5.82 -0.50 0.79
CA GLY A 30 6.81 -0.39 -0.29
C GLY A 30 6.93 1.00 -0.94
N LEU A 31 6.14 1.97 -0.50
CA LEU A 31 6.17 3.35 -0.98
C LEU A 31 6.70 4.29 0.10
N THR A 32 7.31 5.40 -0.32
CA THR A 32 7.65 6.51 0.58
C THR A 32 6.40 7.30 0.99
N LEU A 33 6.54 8.24 1.93
CA LEU A 33 5.44 9.13 2.33
C LEU A 33 4.91 9.95 1.14
N GLU A 34 5.80 10.52 0.35
CA GLU A 34 5.44 11.32 -0.83
C GLU A 34 4.72 10.46 -1.87
N GLU A 35 5.29 9.30 -2.19
CA GLU A 35 4.69 8.32 -3.11
C GLU A 35 3.33 7.84 -2.62
N SER A 36 3.16 7.63 -1.32
CA SER A 36 1.88 7.22 -0.72
C SER A 36 0.81 8.30 -0.85
N MET A 37 1.18 9.56 -0.64
CA MET A 37 0.27 10.69 -0.85
C MET A 37 -0.11 10.83 -2.33
N ARG A 38 0.86 10.69 -3.22
CA ARG A 38 0.66 10.73 -4.68
C ARG A 38 -0.23 9.58 -5.15
N PHE A 39 0.03 8.37 -4.66
CA PHE A 39 -0.77 7.18 -4.93
C PHE A 39 -2.21 7.34 -4.46
N ASN A 40 -2.43 7.83 -3.23
CA ASN A 40 -3.78 8.08 -2.71
C ASN A 40 -4.54 9.07 -3.60
N PHE A 41 -3.91 10.18 -3.96
CA PHE A 41 -4.49 11.20 -4.83
C PHE A 41 -4.85 10.65 -6.22
N LEU A 42 -3.92 9.94 -6.87
CA LEU A 42 -4.13 9.34 -8.18
C LEU A 42 -5.25 8.29 -8.14
N SER A 43 -5.34 7.49 -7.08
CA SER A 43 -6.38 6.48 -6.92
C SER A 43 -7.79 7.09 -6.88
N GLU A 44 -7.98 8.15 -6.08
CA GLU A 44 -9.25 8.86 -5.97
C GLU A 44 -9.59 9.59 -7.28
N SER A 45 -8.58 10.22 -7.88
CA SER A 45 -8.71 10.99 -9.11
C SER A 45 -9.13 10.12 -10.31
N LEU A 46 -8.49 8.96 -10.49
CA LEU A 46 -8.76 8.04 -11.58
C LEU A 46 -10.15 7.40 -11.44
N LEU A 47 -10.54 7.02 -10.22
CA LEU A 47 -11.90 6.56 -9.91
C LEU A 47 -12.95 7.62 -10.25
N GLY A 48 -12.68 8.88 -9.90
CA GLY A 48 -13.56 10.02 -10.20
C GLY A 48 -13.51 10.52 -11.65
N GLN A 49 -12.70 9.90 -12.53
CA GLN A 49 -12.44 10.33 -13.91
C GLN A 49 -11.90 11.77 -14.05
N LYS A 50 -11.34 12.35 -12.98
CA LYS A 50 -10.95 13.78 -12.95
C LYS A 50 -9.59 14.05 -13.61
N HIS A 51 -8.64 13.14 -13.50
CA HIS A 51 -7.32 13.27 -14.14
C HIS A 51 -6.99 12.00 -14.93
N ARG A 52 -7.44 11.95 -16.18
CA ARG A 52 -7.14 10.88 -17.15
C ARG A 52 -6.03 11.29 -18.13
N LYS A 53 -5.00 11.98 -17.66
CA LYS A 53 -3.80 12.16 -18.48
C LYS A 53 -3.06 10.84 -18.53
N HIS A 54 -2.44 10.54 -19.66
CA HIS A 54 -1.66 9.31 -19.84
C HIS A 54 -0.57 9.18 -18.76
N GLU A 55 0.15 10.27 -18.49
CA GLU A 55 1.20 10.34 -17.48
C GLU A 55 0.70 9.99 -16.06
N ASP A 56 -0.48 10.50 -15.68
CA ASP A 56 -1.08 10.19 -14.37
C ASP A 56 -1.45 8.71 -14.24
N VAL A 57 -1.87 8.08 -15.35
CA VAL A 57 -2.17 6.64 -15.39
C VAL A 57 -0.88 5.82 -15.29
N GLU A 58 0.16 6.19 -16.03
CA GLU A 58 1.45 5.50 -15.99
C GLU A 58 2.10 5.59 -14.60
N GLU A 59 2.08 6.77 -13.99
CA GLU A 59 2.59 6.98 -12.65
C GLU A 59 1.81 6.14 -11.63
N TYR A 60 0.47 6.13 -11.72
CA TYR A 60 -0.36 5.30 -10.87
C TYR A 60 0.00 3.81 -11.02
N LEU A 61 0.12 3.31 -12.24
CA LEU A 61 0.45 1.89 -12.50
C LEU A 61 1.84 1.53 -11.96
N TYR A 62 2.82 2.41 -12.10
CA TYR A 62 4.14 2.22 -11.52
C TYR A 62 4.09 2.11 -9.99
N LEU A 63 3.33 2.99 -9.34
CA LEU A 63 3.16 2.97 -7.88
C LEU A 63 2.40 1.72 -7.41
N VAL A 64 1.33 1.31 -8.12
CA VAL A 64 0.62 0.04 -7.85
C VAL A 64 1.58 -1.14 -7.92
N GLN A 65 2.39 -1.22 -8.97
CA GLN A 65 3.28 -2.37 -9.17
C GLN A 65 4.28 -2.51 -8.03
N ARG A 66 4.91 -1.40 -7.63
CA ARG A 66 5.84 -1.38 -6.49
C ARG A 66 5.14 -1.75 -5.20
N HIS A 67 3.97 -1.18 -4.96
CA HIS A 67 3.16 -1.46 -3.78
C HIS A 67 2.84 -2.95 -3.66
N GLU A 68 2.28 -3.54 -4.72
CA GLU A 68 1.88 -4.95 -4.73
C GLU A 68 3.07 -5.89 -4.62
N HIS A 69 4.20 -5.57 -5.27
CA HIS A 69 5.42 -6.36 -5.15
C HIS A 69 5.90 -6.45 -3.70
N SER A 70 6.04 -5.31 -3.02
CA SER A 70 6.47 -5.28 -1.61
C SER A 70 5.44 -5.90 -0.68
N ARG A 71 4.14 -5.72 -0.96
CA ARG A 71 3.05 -6.31 -0.16
C ARG A 71 3.08 -7.84 -0.22
N LEU A 72 3.31 -8.43 -1.40
CA LEU A 72 3.43 -9.87 -1.56
C LEU A 72 4.66 -10.44 -0.84
N GLN A 73 5.81 -9.78 -0.97
CA GLN A 73 7.03 -10.19 -0.23
C GLN A 73 6.82 -10.20 1.28
N LEU A 74 6.08 -9.21 1.82
CA LEU A 74 5.76 -9.16 3.24
C LEU A 74 4.85 -10.32 3.64
N LEU A 75 3.81 -10.61 2.86
CA LEU A 75 2.90 -11.72 3.14
C LEU A 75 3.61 -13.07 3.07
N ASP A 76 4.48 -13.27 2.09
CA ASP A 76 5.29 -14.49 1.96
C ASP A 76 6.17 -14.69 3.21
N ALA A 77 6.85 -13.62 3.66
CA ALA A 77 7.66 -13.66 4.89
C ALA A 77 6.82 -13.92 6.16
N GLU A 78 5.60 -13.37 6.25
CA GLU A 78 4.67 -13.65 7.36
C GLU A 78 4.24 -15.12 7.37
N LEU A 79 3.94 -15.69 6.20
CA LEU A 79 3.56 -17.09 6.06
C LEU A 79 4.68 -18.04 6.45
N GLU A 80 5.91 -17.79 5.98
CA GLU A 80 7.10 -18.56 6.35
C GLU A 80 7.33 -18.52 7.87
N ALA A 81 7.28 -17.33 8.48
CA ALA A 81 7.44 -17.16 9.92
C ALA A 81 6.34 -17.88 10.74
N GLN A 82 5.12 -17.96 10.21
CA GLN A 82 4.03 -18.69 10.86
C GLN A 82 4.24 -20.21 10.78
N GLN A 83 4.71 -20.73 9.65
CA GLN A 83 4.99 -22.15 9.47
C GLN A 83 6.13 -22.62 10.39
N ASP A 84 7.20 -21.84 10.52
CA ASP A 84 8.32 -22.12 11.43
C ASP A 84 7.90 -22.20 12.90
N ARG A 85 6.90 -21.40 13.30
CA ARG A 85 6.33 -21.43 14.65
C ARG A 85 5.43 -22.64 14.87
N SER A 86 4.69 -23.06 13.84
CA SER A 86 3.79 -24.22 13.93
C SER A 86 4.52 -25.55 13.91
N GLY A 87 5.70 -25.65 13.28
CA GLY A 87 6.52 -26.87 13.24
C GLY A 87 7.36 -27.14 14.50
N ARG A 88 7.33 -26.23 15.49
CA ARG A 88 8.05 -26.34 16.77
C ARG A 88 7.17 -26.84 17.94
N HIS A 89 5.96 -27.31 17.65
CA HIS A 89 5.03 -27.92 18.62
C HIS A 89 4.81 -29.39 18.29
#